data_AF-A0A815GZD0-F1
#
_entry.id   AF-A0A815GZD0-F1
#
_cell.length_a   1.000
_cell.length_b   1.000
_cell.length_c   1.000
_cell.angle_alpha   90.00
_cell.angle_beta   90.00
_cell.angle_gamma   90.00
#
_symmetry.space_group_name_H-M   'P 1'
#
loop_
_entity.id
_entity.type
_entity.pdbx_description
1 polymer ?
#
loop_
_entity_poly.entity_id
_entity_poly.type
_entity_poly.pdbx_seq_one_letter_code
_entity_poly.pdbx_strand_id
1 'polypeptide(L)'
;MSQIEQLSSINGKPMILHEGYIYTVECTTKTKSIFRCKNRDCKARAARTDELTSPIIHSTLRTYPLSDAGQLPKNEPLILMIQRQRTTETVETDGRLPEKLRKTYRDEGFILHEDKN
;
A
#
# COMPACT_ATOMS: atom_id res chain seq x y z
N MET A 1 3.97 -18.42 16.14
CA MET A 1 4.49 -17.88 14.86
C MET A 1 4.37 -18.98 13.84
N SER A 2 3.57 -18.83 12.78
CA SER A 2 3.48 -19.85 11.73
C SER A 2 4.75 -19.79 10.88
N GLN A 3 5.53 -20.88 10.86
CA GLN A 3 6.77 -20.97 10.11
C GLN A 3 6.44 -21.34 8.65
N ILE A 4 6.95 -20.55 7.70
CA ILE A 4 6.84 -20.85 6.27
C ILE A 4 8.11 -21.61 5.87
N GLU A 5 7.97 -22.85 5.42
CA GLU A 5 9.09 -23.64 4.90
C GLU A 5 9.09 -23.62 3.38
N GLN A 6 10.27 -23.44 2.79
CA GLN A 6 10.46 -23.41 1.35
C GLN A 6 10.77 -24.81 0.83
N LEU A 7 9.99 -25.26 -0.15
CA LEU A 7 10.13 -26.57 -0.79
C LEU A 7 10.37 -26.37 -2.29
N SER A 8 10.93 -27.38 -2.95
CA SER A 8 11.00 -27.46 -4.40
C SER A 8 10.32 -28.74 -4.87
N SER A 9 9.61 -28.62 -5.99
CA SER A 9 9.11 -29.79 -6.71
C SER A 9 10.28 -30.56 -7.32
N ILE A 10 10.08 -31.85 -7.64
CA ILE A 10 11.01 -32.65 -8.44
C ILE A 10 11.35 -31.99 -9.79
N ASN A 11 10.41 -31.21 -10.33
CA ASN A 11 10.58 -30.43 -11.57
C ASN A 11 11.22 -29.05 -11.33
N GLY A 12 11.77 -28.79 -10.15
CA GLY A 12 12.39 -27.51 -9.77
C GLY A 12 11.41 -26.37 -9.49
N LYS A 13 10.09 -26.60 -9.54
CA LYS A 13 9.09 -25.54 -9.29
C LYS A 13 9.10 -25.12 -7.80
N PRO A 14 9.05 -23.82 -7.48
CA PRO A 14 9.01 -23.37 -6.10
C PRO A 14 7.69 -23.77 -5.43
N MET A 15 7.77 -24.22 -4.19
CA MET A 15 6.63 -24.60 -3.36
C MET A 15 6.85 -24.08 -1.95
N ILE A 16 5.76 -23.93 -1.19
CA ILE A 16 5.84 -23.57 0.23
C ILE A 16 4.95 -24.49 1.06
N LEU A 17 5.39 -24.79 2.27
CA LEU A 17 4.60 -25.44 3.30
C LEU A 17 4.22 -24.38 4.33
N HIS A 18 2.92 -24.23 4.57
CA HIS A 18 2.40 -23.31 5.57
C HIS A 18 1.16 -23.94 6.22
N GLU A 19 1.18 -24.03 7.55
CA GLU A 19 0.07 -24.57 8.36
C GLU A 19 -0.37 -25.97 7.93
N GLY A 20 0.59 -26.83 7.54
CA GLY A 20 0.33 -28.19 7.09
C GLY A 20 -0.21 -28.30 5.66
N TYR A 21 -0.39 -27.19 4.95
CA TYR A 21 -0.80 -27.18 3.55
C TYR A 21 0.35 -26.84 2.62
N ILE A 22 0.37 -27.54 1.48
CA ILE A 22 1.33 -27.32 0.41
C ILE A 22 0.75 -26.35 -0.61
N TYR A 23 1.52 -25.32 -0.95
CA TYR A 23 1.15 -24.35 -1.98
C TYR A 23 2.15 -24.39 -3.14
N THR A 24 1.62 -24.19 -4.34
CA THR A 24 2.39 -24.10 -5.60
C THR A 24 2.33 -22.68 -6.15
N VAL A 25 3.39 -22.22 -6.79
CA VAL A 25 3.39 -20.90 -7.46
C VAL A 25 2.31 -20.86 -8.53
N GLU A 26 1.42 -19.87 -8.42
CA GLU A 26 0.40 -19.55 -9.42
C GLU A 26 0.91 -18.44 -10.35
N CYS A 27 1.47 -17.37 -9.79
CA CYS A 27 1.98 -16.23 -10.54
C CYS A 27 3.17 -15.60 -9.83
N THR A 28 4.18 -15.24 -10.60
CA THR A 28 5.34 -14.46 -10.17
C THR A 28 5.30 -13.10 -10.84
N THR A 29 5.34 -12.05 -10.03
CA THR A 29 5.51 -10.66 -10.47
C THR A 29 6.88 -10.15 -10.03
N LYS A 30 7.26 -8.94 -10.48
CA LYS A 30 8.56 -8.34 -10.11
C LYS A 30 8.75 -8.17 -8.59
N THR A 31 7.65 -7.96 -7.85
CA THR A 31 7.68 -7.60 -6.43
C THR A 31 7.15 -8.69 -5.50
N LYS A 32 6.31 -9.59 -6.02
CA LYS A 32 5.68 -10.65 -5.22
C LYS A 32 5.45 -11.93 -5.98
N SER A 33 5.47 -13.03 -5.24
CA SER A 33 5.06 -14.36 -5.70
C SER A 33 3.77 -14.77 -5.02
N ILE A 34 2.79 -15.19 -5.81
CA ILE A 34 1.49 -15.68 -5.35
C ILE A 34 1.48 -17.21 -5.44
N PHE A 35 1.12 -17.86 -4.32
CA PHE A 35 1.05 -19.30 -4.19
C PHE A 35 -0.39 -19.72 -3.94
N ARG A 36 -0.81 -20.79 -4.60
CA ARG A 36 -2.14 -21.39 -4.45
C ARG A 36 -2.03 -22.74 -3.78
N CYS A 37 -2.94 -23.00 -2.85
CA CYS A 37 -3.05 -24.29 -2.16
C CYS A 37 -3.24 -25.43 -3.18
N LYS A 38 -2.50 -26.52 -3.02
CA LYS A 38 -2.55 -27.67 -3.94
C LYS A 38 -3.83 -28.49 -3.78
N ASN A 39 -4.45 -28.45 -2.60
CA ASN A 39 -5.67 -29.22 -2.32
C ASN A 39 -6.86 -28.64 -3.12
N ARG A 40 -7.66 -29.51 -3.74
CA ARG A 40 -8.71 -29.12 -4.71
C ARG A 40 -9.81 -28.26 -4.09
N ASP A 41 -10.16 -28.56 -2.83
CA ASP A 41 -11.20 -27.85 -2.09
C ASP A 41 -10.66 -26.63 -1.32
N CYS A 42 -9.34 -26.44 -1.36
CA CYS A 42 -8.66 -25.35 -0.66
C CYS A 42 -8.48 -24.15 -1.61
N LYS A 43 -9.24 -23.09 -1.37
CA LYS A 43 -9.13 -21.82 -2.13
C LYS A 43 -8.11 -20.85 -1.53
N ALA A 44 -7.34 -21.29 -0.55
CA ALA A 44 -6.35 -20.45 0.13
C ALA A 44 -5.24 -20.02 -0.84
N ARG A 45 -4.81 -18.75 -0.68
CA ARG A 45 -3.71 -18.14 -1.40
C ARG A 45 -2.74 -17.51 -0.41
N ALA A 46 -1.46 -17.65 -0.67
CA ALA A 46 -0.38 -17.02 0.10
C ALA A 46 0.42 -16.10 -0.82
N ALA A 47 0.90 -14.98 -0.28
CA ALA A 47 1.76 -14.05 -1.00
C ALA A 47 3.09 -13.92 -0.27
N ARG A 48 4.19 -14.00 -1.02
CA ARG A 48 5.53 -13.68 -0.55
C ARG A 48 6.00 -12.43 -1.28
N THR A 49 6.16 -11.34 -0.55
CA THR A 49 6.72 -10.07 -1.03
C THR A 49 8.19 -10.00 -0.66
N ASP A 50 9.02 -9.49 -1.56
CA ASP A 50 10.44 -9.23 -1.28
C ASP A 50 10.65 -7.85 -0.60
N GLU A 51 9.62 -7.00 -0.65
CA GLU A 51 9.58 -5.78 0.16
C GLU A 51 9.49 -6.15 1.64
N LEU A 52 10.49 -5.70 2.40
CA LEU A 52 10.40 -5.63 3.85
C LEU A 52 9.15 -4.81 4.18
N THR A 53 8.12 -5.46 4.68
CA THR A 53 7.00 -4.80 5.33
C THR A 53 7.58 -3.85 6.36
N SER A 54 7.41 -2.55 6.14
CA SER A 54 8.02 -1.55 7.01
C SER A 54 7.65 -1.87 8.46
N PRO A 55 8.60 -1.78 9.41
CA PRO A 55 8.35 -2.17 10.80
C PRO A 55 7.15 -1.43 11.41
N ILE A 56 6.83 -0.26 10.86
CA ILE A 56 5.67 0.58 11.16
C ILE A 56 4.35 -0.14 10.86
N ILE A 57 4.24 -0.87 9.74
CA ILE A 57 3.02 -1.62 9.39
C ILE A 57 2.87 -2.87 10.27
N HIS A 58 3.98 -3.54 10.60
CA HIS A 58 3.94 -4.71 11.47
C HIS A 58 3.63 -4.39 12.93
N SER A 59 4.11 -3.26 13.45
CA SER A 59 3.80 -2.82 14.82
C SER A 59 2.33 -2.40 14.93
N THR A 60 1.84 -1.61 13.98
CA THR A 60 0.46 -1.13 13.98
C THR A 60 -0.57 -2.25 13.86
N LEU A 61 -0.35 -3.27 13.03
CA LEU A 61 -1.26 -4.42 12.90
C LEU A 61 -1.24 -5.37 14.11
N ARG A 62 -0.10 -5.49 14.81
CA ARG A 62 0.02 -6.36 16.01
C ARG A 62 -0.61 -5.75 17.24
N THR A 63 -0.61 -4.42 17.33
CA THR A 63 -1.13 -3.70 18.48
C THR A 63 -2.58 -3.24 18.26
N TYR A 64 -3.17 -3.46 17.08
CA TYR A 64 -4.56 -3.09 16.83
C TYR A 64 -5.52 -4.12 17.45
N PRO A 65 -6.26 -3.78 18.51
CA PRO A 65 -7.19 -4.71 19.10
C PRO A 65 -8.39 -4.90 18.15
N LEU A 66 -8.87 -6.14 18.03
CA LEU A 66 -10.01 -6.50 17.19
C LEU A 66 -11.30 -5.77 17.59
N SER A 67 -11.38 -5.28 18.83
CA SER A 67 -12.46 -4.42 19.33
C SER A 67 -12.54 -3.07 18.60
N ASP A 68 -11.40 -2.58 18.09
CA ASP A 68 -11.28 -1.24 17.50
C ASP A 68 -11.30 -1.30 15.97
N ALA A 69 -11.38 -2.50 15.38
CA ALA A 69 -11.54 -2.69 13.93
C ALA A 69 -12.84 -2.07 13.38
N GLY A 70 -13.84 -1.85 14.23
CA GLY A 70 -15.07 -1.10 13.92
C GLY A 70 -14.96 0.42 14.16
N GLN A 71 -13.86 0.88 14.76
CA GLN A 71 -13.56 2.28 15.07
C GLN A 71 -12.52 2.88 14.12
N LEU A 72 -12.26 2.27 12.96
CA LEU A 72 -11.52 2.98 11.93
C LEU A 72 -12.29 4.28 11.64
N PRO A 73 -11.70 5.47 11.90
CA PRO A 73 -12.38 6.72 11.58
C PRO A 73 -12.77 6.64 10.12
N LYS A 74 -14.07 6.76 9.85
CA LYS A 74 -14.57 6.77 8.48
C LYS A 74 -13.68 7.75 7.70
N ASN A 75 -13.26 7.38 6.50
CA ASN A 75 -12.31 8.24 5.77
C ASN A 75 -12.90 9.64 5.54
N GLU A 76 -14.22 9.77 5.55
CA GLU A 76 -14.97 11.01 5.34
C GLU A 76 -14.73 12.08 6.43
N PRO A 77 -14.94 11.84 7.75
CA PRO A 77 -14.65 12.86 8.76
C PRO A 77 -13.17 13.22 8.84
N LEU A 78 -12.27 12.27 8.59
CA LEU A 78 -10.83 12.55 8.50
C LEU A 78 -10.48 13.42 7.29
N ILE A 79 -11.03 13.13 6.10
CA ILE A 79 -10.86 13.98 4.92
C ILE A 79 -11.38 15.39 5.20
N LEU A 80 -12.54 15.53 5.85
CA LEU A 80 -13.11 16.82 6.23
C LEU A 80 -12.24 17.55 7.28
N MET A 81 -11.70 16.84 8.27
CA MET A 81 -10.78 17.42 9.25
C MET A 81 -9.45 17.85 8.61
N ILE A 82 -8.88 17.04 7.71
CA ILE A 82 -7.68 17.38 6.94
C ILE A 82 -7.93 18.61 6.07
N GLN A 83 -9.10 18.71 5.42
CA GLN A 83 -9.49 19.89 4.66
C GLN A 83 -9.65 21.13 5.55
N ARG A 84 -10.23 21.00 6.75
CA ARG A 84 -10.36 22.10 7.72
C ARG A 84 -9.01 22.57 8.28
N GLN A 85 -8.08 21.65 8.48
CA GLN A 85 -6.74 21.95 8.99
C GLN A 85 -5.81 22.53 7.91
N ARG A 86 -6.04 22.20 6.65
CA ARG A 86 -5.39 22.87 5.53
C ARG A 86 -6.00 24.26 5.38
N THR A 87 -5.33 25.27 5.93
CA THR A 87 -5.56 26.65 5.53
C THR A 87 -5.41 26.74 4.02
N THR A 88 -6.53 26.91 3.31
CA THR A 88 -6.50 27.16 1.87
C THR A 88 -5.83 28.51 1.71
N GLU A 89 -4.63 28.54 1.16
CA GLU A 89 -3.93 29.80 0.99
C GLU A 89 -4.75 30.69 0.05
N THR A 90 -5.05 31.91 0.50
CA THR A 90 -5.89 32.85 -0.24
C THR A 90 -5.19 33.21 -1.55
N VAL A 91 -5.89 33.00 -2.66
CA VAL A 91 -5.45 33.44 -3.98
C VAL A 91 -5.35 34.97 -3.97
N GLU A 92 -4.28 35.52 -4.55
CA GLU A 92 -4.11 36.98 -4.67
C GLU A 92 -5.23 37.57 -5.55
N THR A 93 -5.48 38.87 -5.45
CA THR A 93 -6.56 39.59 -6.19
C THR A 93 -6.52 39.36 -7.70
N ASP A 94 -5.36 38.99 -8.24
CA ASP A 94 -5.11 38.77 -9.66
C ASP A 94 -5.40 37.32 -10.11
N GLY A 95 -6.07 36.52 -9.25
CA GLY A 95 -6.40 35.10 -9.53
C GLY A 95 -5.19 34.17 -9.47
N ARG A 96 -4.12 34.63 -8.83
CA ARG A 96 -2.76 34.13 -8.99
C ARG A 96 -2.29 33.54 -7.65
N LEU A 97 -1.72 32.31 -7.66
CA LEU A 97 -1.31 31.60 -6.43
C LEU A 97 -0.25 32.39 -5.62
N PRO A 98 -0.19 32.34 -4.29
CA PRO A 98 0.85 33.04 -3.51
C PRO A 98 2.28 32.72 -3.98
N GLU A 99 3.21 33.69 -3.92
CA GLU A 99 4.59 33.54 -4.44
C GLU A 99 5.31 32.29 -3.91
N LYS A 100 5.16 31.98 -2.62
CA LYS A 100 5.71 30.78 -1.97
C LYS A 100 5.20 29.45 -2.57
N LEU A 101 4.03 29.45 -3.20
CA LEU A 101 3.45 28.30 -3.88
C LEU A 101 3.68 28.31 -5.40
N ARG A 102 4.23 29.39 -5.95
CA ARG A 102 4.60 29.47 -7.38
C ARG A 102 5.97 28.88 -7.68
N LYS A 103 6.77 28.61 -6.64
CA LYS A 103 8.14 28.12 -6.76
C LYS A 103 8.22 26.63 -6.42
N THR A 104 9.06 25.92 -7.15
CA THR A 104 9.46 24.54 -6.84
C THR A 104 10.50 24.53 -5.71
N TYR A 105 10.87 23.34 -5.24
CA TYR A 105 11.97 23.16 -4.26
C TYR A 105 13.35 23.62 -4.75
N ARG A 106 13.46 24.04 -6.02
CA ARG A 106 14.66 24.61 -6.65
C ARG A 106 14.51 26.10 -6.96
N ASP A 107 13.48 26.75 -6.42
CA ASP A 107 13.11 28.14 -6.71
C ASP A 107 12.73 28.42 -8.18
N GLU A 108 12.48 27.38 -8.98
CA GLU A 108 12.00 27.50 -10.36
C GLU A 108 10.48 27.69 -10.38
N GLY A 109 9.97 28.56 -11.27
CA GLY A 109 8.54 28.78 -11.45
C GLY A 109 7.85 27.61 -12.16
N PHE A 110 6.61 27.27 -11.76
CA PHE A 110 5.82 26.27 -12.47
C PHE A 110 5.51 26.73 -13.90
N ILE A 111 5.64 25.81 -14.87
CA ILE A 111 5.23 26.05 -16.26
C ILE A 111 3.71 25.99 -16.30
N LEU A 112 3.06 27.14 -16.50
CA LEU A 112 1.64 27.21 -16.81
C LEU A 112 1.44 26.83 -18.28
N HIS A 113 0.69 25.76 -18.53
CA HIS A 113 0.22 25.45 -19.87
C HIS A 113 -1.03 26.31 -20.12
N GLU A 114 -0.91 27.34 -20.94
CA GLU A 114 -2.08 28.05 -21.43
C GLU A 114 -2.67 27.22 -22.57
N ASP A 115 -3.87 26.66 -22.35
CA ASP A 115 -4.64 26.04 -23.41
C ASP A 115 -4.93 27.10 -24.46
N LYS A 116 -4.29 26.97 -25.63
CA LYS A 116 -4.56 27.83 -26.78
C LYS A 116 -6.01 27.61 -27.21
N ASN A 117 -6.81 28.65 -27.00
CA ASN A 117 -8.17 28.78 -27.49
C ASN A 117 -8.24 28.67 -29.02
#